data_AF-A0A2E3YAL3-F1
#
_entry.id   AF-A0A2E3YAL3-F1
#
_cell.length_a   1.000
_cell.length_b   1.000
_cell.length_c   1.000
_cell.angle_alpha   90.00
_cell.angle_beta   90.00
_cell.angle_gamma   90.00
#
_symmetry.space_group_name_H-M   'P 1'
#
loop_
_entity.id
_entity.type
_entity.pdbx_description
1 polymer ?
#
loop_
_entity_poly.entity_id
_entity_poly.type
_entity_poly.pdbx_seq_one_letter_code
_entity_poly.pdbx_strand_id
1 'polypeptide(L)' 'MSMTYVIACDVLVDGEQLYWSNTDGWGCRETADTFTSDERHRLNLPLEGVWHPDSPAEIHTAM' A
#
# COMPACT_ATOMS: atom_id res chain seq x y z
N MET A 1 -13.54 10.73 -6.71
CA MET A 1 -12.88 9.86 -5.73
C MET A 1 -11.38 10.00 -5.95
N SER A 2 -10.63 10.44 -4.95
CA SER A 2 -9.17 10.52 -5.06
C SER A 2 -8.60 9.11 -4.93
N MET A 3 -7.67 8.74 -5.80
CA MET A 3 -7.00 7.45 -5.73
C MET A 3 -6.07 7.44 -4.50
N THR A 4 -6.24 6.44 -3.65
CA THR A 4 -5.35 6.13 -2.53
C THR A 4 -4.33 5.08 -2.94
N TYR A 5 -3.21 5.04 -2.23
CA TYR A 5 -2.12 4.10 -2.44
C TYR A 5 -1.64 3.56 -1.10
N VAL A 6 -1.12 2.35 -1.11
CA VAL A 6 -0.35 1.76 -0.02
C VAL A 6 1.03 1.41 -0.54
N ILE A 7 2.01 1.31 0.36
CA ILE A 7 3.34 0.84 0.01
C ILE A 7 3.42 -0.62 0.48
N ALA A 8 3.65 -1.54 -0.44
CA ALA A 8 3.86 -2.95 -0.13
C ALA A 8 5.35 -3.29 -0.25
N CYS A 9 5.86 -4.18 0.58
CA CYS A 9 7.23 -4.69 0.45
C CYS A 9 7.37 -5.42 -0.89
N ASP A 10 8.46 -5.19 -1.63
CA ASP A 10 8.69 -5.87 -2.91
C ASP A 10 8.89 -7.40 -2.73
N VAL A 11 9.24 -7.82 -1.51
CA VAL A 11 9.50 -9.21 -1.16
C VAL A 11 8.46 -9.72 -0.15
N LEU A 12 7.96 -10.93 -0.37
CA LEU A 12 7.14 -11.65 0.60
C LEU A 12 8.01 -12.13 1.77
N VAL A 13 7.59 -11.83 3.00
CA VAL A 13 8.26 -12.30 4.22
C VAL A 13 7.44 -13.45 4.78
N ASP A 14 8.05 -14.62 4.94
CA ASP A 14 7.36 -15.85 5.36
C ASP A 14 6.15 -16.23 4.49
N GLY A 15 6.13 -15.79 3.23
CA GLY A 15 5.02 -16.00 2.29
C GLY A 15 3.92 -14.95 2.36
N GLU A 16 4.02 -13.98 3.25
CA GLU A 16 3.01 -12.94 3.47
C GLU A 16 3.45 -11.60 2.86
N GLN A 17 2.48 -10.86 2.32
CA GLN A 17 2.69 -9.51 1.80
C GLN A 17 2.69 -8.50 2.96
N LEU A 18 3.82 -7.84 3.18
CA LEU A 18 3.91 -6.75 4.15
C LEU A 18 3.60 -5.40 3.52
N TYR A 19 3.06 -4.51 4.33
CA TYR A 19 2.69 -3.14 3.98
C TYR A 19 3.31 -2.16 4.96
N TRP A 20 3.65 -0.97 4.48
CA TRP A 20 4.31 0.06 5.28
C TRP A 20 3.31 0.82 6.16
N SER A 21 3.69 0.99 7.42
CA SER A 21 3.09 1.89 8.40
C SER A 21 4.13 2.92 8.84
N ASN A 22 3.75 4.19 8.89
CA ASN A 22 4.60 5.27 9.37
C ASN A 22 4.83 5.20 10.88
N THR A 23 3.95 4.51 11.63
CA THR A 23 4.07 4.35 13.09
C THR A 23 4.86 3.11 13.46
N ASP A 24 4.61 1.99 12.78
CA ASP A 24 5.10 0.66 13.20
C ASP A 24 6.06 -0.01 12.20
N GLY A 25 6.26 0.58 11.00
CA GLY A 25 7.10 0.02 9.94
C GLY A 25 6.38 -1.04 9.10
N TRP A 26 7.09 -2.08 8.65
CA TRP A 26 6.50 -3.16 7.85
C TRP A 26 5.60 -4.05 8.70
N GLY A 27 4.33 -4.17 8.30
CA GLY A 27 3.33 -4.99 8.98
C GLY A 27 2.21 -5.45 8.05
N CYS A 28 1.04 -5.72 8.64
CA CYS A 28 -0.13 -6.18 7.90
C CYS A 28 -0.85 -5.04 7.18
N ARG A 29 -1.72 -5.37 6.22
CA ARG A 29 -2.49 -4.35 5.47
C ARG A 29 -3.40 -3.50 6.37
N GLU A 30 -3.94 -4.07 7.43
CA GLU A 30 -4.89 -3.39 8.33
C GLU A 30 -4.25 -2.23 9.10
N THR A 31 -2.94 -2.28 9.32
CA THR A 31 -2.17 -1.24 10.01
C THR A 31 -1.42 -0.34 9.03
N ALA A 32 -1.55 -0.57 7.73
CA ALA A 32 -0.83 0.17 6.71
C ALA A 32 -1.35 1.60 6.59
N ASP A 33 -0.43 2.53 6.38
CA ASP A 33 -0.80 3.90 6.04
C ASP A 33 -1.27 3.97 4.58
N THR A 34 -2.33 4.75 4.37
CA THR A 34 -2.79 5.08 3.03
C THR A 34 -2.29 6.46 2.66
N PHE A 35 -1.88 6.60 1.40
CA PHE A 35 -1.30 7.80 0.86
C PHE A 35 -2.13 8.26 -0.33
N THR A 36 -2.22 9.56 -0.50
CA THR A 36 -2.88 10.18 -1.65
C THR A 36 -1.99 10.13 -2.89
N SER A 37 -2.63 10.35 -4.05
CA SER A 37 -1.91 10.49 -5.33
C SER A 37 -0.86 11.61 -5.33
N ASP A 38 -1.11 12.68 -4.56
CA ASP A 38 -0.21 13.81 -4.42
C ASP A 38 0.99 13.44 -3.52
N GLU A 39 0.75 12.75 -2.41
CA GLU A 39 1.81 12.22 -1.55
C GLU A 39 2.71 11.23 -2.28
N ARG A 40 2.16 10.34 -3.11
CA ARG A 40 2.97 9.47 -3.99
C ARG A 40 3.92 10.26 -4.91
N HIS A 41 3.53 11.44 -5.37
CA HIS A 41 4.38 12.28 -6.23
C HIS A 41 5.40 13.12 -5.44
N ARG A 42 5.05 13.55 -4.22
CA ARG A 42 5.90 14.39 -3.37
C ARG A 42 6.91 13.58 -2.56
N LEU A 43 6.53 12.37 -2.14
CA LEU A 43 7.32 11.53 -1.25
C LEU A 43 8.18 10.57 -2.07
N ASN A 44 9.50 10.64 -1.87
CA ASN A 44 10.43 9.61 -2.33
C ASN A 44 10.47 8.42 -1.34
N LEU A 45 9.30 7.85 -1.04
CA LEU A 45 9.17 6.66 -0.20
C LEU A 45 8.87 5.43 -1.09
N PRO A 46 9.49 4.25 -0.88
CA PRO A 46 10.80 4.05 -0.26
C PRO A 46 11.66 2.93 -0.89
N LEU A 47 12.93 2.90 -0.44
CA LEU A 47 14.08 2.09 -0.88
C LEU A 47 13.88 0.58 -1.12
N GLU A 48 12.79 -0.03 -0.63
CA GLU A 48 12.51 -1.48 -0.76
C GLU A 48 11.00 -1.79 -0.90
N GLY A 49 10.18 -0.79 -1.27
CA GLY A 49 8.72 -0.92 -1.36
C GLY A 49 8.14 -0.42 -2.68
N VAL A 50 6.99 -1.00 -3.08
CA VAL A 50 6.28 -0.64 -4.31
C VAL A 50 4.94 0.03 -3.97
N TRP A 51 4.65 1.12 -4.65
CA TRP A 51 3.36 1.79 -4.57
C TRP A 51 2.27 0.97 -5.26
N HIS A 52 1.30 0.49 -4.47
CA HIS A 52 0.12 -0.18 -4.98
C HIS A 52 -1.10 0.72 -4.85
N PRO A 53 -1.96 0.81 -5.89
CA PRO A 53 -3.25 1.46 -5.75
C PRO A 53 -4.03 0.74 -4.65
N ASP A 54 -4.49 1.51 -3.68
CA ASP A 54 -5.46 1.06 -2.71
C ASP A 54 -6.82 1.09 -3.39
N SER A 55 -7.03 0.13 -4.29
CA SER A 55 -8.35 -0.12 -4.82
C SER A 55 -9.12 -0.79 -3.69
N PRO A 56 -10.19 -0.19 -3.13
CA PRO A 56 -11.23 -1.01 -2.53
C PRO A 56 -11.64 -1.93 -3.67
N ALA A 57 -11.43 -3.24 -3.51
CA ALA A 57 -11.72 -4.23 -4.53
C ALA A 57 -12.99 -3.78 -5.25
N GLU A 58 -12.87 -3.46 -6.55
CA GLU A 58 -14.06 -3.46 -7.37
C GLU A 58 -14.60 -4.87 -7.17
N ILE A 59 -15.63 -4.98 -6.33
CA ILE A 59 -16.54 -6.10 -6.38
C ILE A 59 -17.07 -5.99 -7.79
N HIS A 60 -16.37 -6.64 -8.72
CA HIS A 60 -16.95 -7.12 -9.95
C HIS A 60 -18.09 -7.98 -9.45
N THR A 61 -19.28 -7.38 -9.36
CA THR A 61 -20.55 -8.06 -9.52
C THR A 61 -20.48 -8.75 -10.87
N ALA A 62 -19.82 -9.89 -10.89
CA ALA A 62 -19.93 -10.85 -11.95
C ALA A 62 -21.00 -11.84 -11.48
N MET A 63 -22.16 -11.72 -12.14
CA MET A 63 -23.33 -12.60 -12.17
C MET A 63 -24.43 -12.31 -11.15
#